data_AF-A0A845RUY6-F1
#
_entry.id   AF-A0A845RUY6-F1
#
_cell.length_a   1.000
_cell.length_b   1.000
_cell.length_c   1.000
_cell.angle_alpha   90.00
_cell.angle_beta   90.00
_cell.angle_gamma   90.00
#
_symmetry.space_group_name_H-M   'P 1'
#
loop_
_entity.id
_entity.type
_entity.pdbx_description
1 polymer ?
#
loop_
_entity_poly.entity_id
_entity_poly.type
_entity_poly.pdbx_seq_one_letter_code
_entity_poly.pdbx_strand_id
1 'polypeptide(L)'
;MDNPASERTPLVIAAEINMITCQTKKILLTSAIEIGRRLLEAKDLVKHGEWGKWLAESVSYSQKTAERLIKLYQEYGPNFSDGLDTSKSTSRVC
;
A
#
# COMPACT_ATOMS: atom_id res chain seq x y z
N MET A 1 -32.33 -28.73 5.03
CA MET A 1 -32.15 -27.79 3.91
C MET A 1 -30.67 -27.65 3.70
N ASP A 2 -30.09 -28.60 2.97
CA ASP A 2 -28.67 -28.59 2.64
C ASP A 2 -28.41 -27.41 1.71
N ASN A 3 -27.90 -26.34 2.28
CA ASN A 3 -27.33 -25.23 1.52
C ASN A 3 -26.20 -25.83 0.68
N PRO A 4 -26.23 -25.77 -0.67
CA PRO A 4 -25.14 -26.27 -1.50
C PRO A 4 -23.97 -25.32 -1.32
N ALA A 5 -23.30 -25.43 -0.17
CA ALA A 5 -22.07 -24.77 0.14
C ALA A 5 -21.09 -25.27 -0.90
N SER A 6 -20.85 -24.42 -1.88
CA SER A 6 -19.84 -24.51 -2.93
C SER A 6 -18.80 -25.56 -2.60
N GLU A 7 -18.80 -26.66 -3.35
CA GLU A 7 -17.84 -27.75 -3.18
C GLU A 7 -16.43 -27.15 -3.07
N ARG A 8 -15.78 -27.40 -1.92
CA ARG A 8 -14.47 -26.82 -1.61
C ARG A 8 -13.40 -27.53 -2.43
N THR A 9 -13.24 -27.09 -3.68
CA THR A 9 -12.20 -27.61 -4.56
C THR A 9 -10.90 -26.81 -4.38
N PRO A 10 -9.73 -27.41 -4.62
CA PRO A 10 -8.46 -26.68 -4.65
C PRO A 10 -8.46 -25.48 -5.59
N LEU A 11 -9.21 -25.55 -6.71
CA LEU A 11 -9.35 -24.45 -7.67
C LEU A 11 -10.08 -23.25 -7.07
N VAL A 12 -11.17 -23.48 -6.32
CA VAL A 12 -11.91 -22.41 -5.63
C VAL A 12 -11.02 -21.75 -4.58
N ILE A 13 -10.30 -22.54 -3.78
CA ILE A 13 -9.38 -22.03 -2.75
C ILE A 13 -8.24 -21.21 -3.39
N ALA A 14 -7.67 -21.67 -4.50
CA ALA A 14 -6.64 -20.92 -5.22
C ALA A 14 -7.16 -19.57 -5.73
N ALA A 15 -8.37 -19.52 -6.27
CA ALA A 15 -9.00 -18.28 -6.70
C ALA A 15 -9.21 -17.29 -5.54
N GLU A 16 -9.64 -17.77 -4.38
CA GLU A 16 -9.80 -16.97 -3.17
C GLU A 16 -8.45 -16.40 -2.68
N ILE A 17 -7.40 -17.21 -2.62
CA ILE A 17 -6.05 -16.77 -2.23
C ILE A 17 -5.54 -15.68 -3.18
N ASN A 18 -5.72 -15.87 -4.48
CA ASN A 18 -5.29 -14.89 -5.48
C ASN A 18 -6.07 -13.58 -5.34
N MET A 19 -7.38 -13.65 -5.07
CA MET A 19 -8.22 -12.48 -4.82
C MET A 19 -7.74 -11.71 -3.58
N ILE A 20 -7.50 -12.39 -2.45
CA ILE A 20 -6.98 -11.77 -1.21
C ILE A 20 -5.61 -11.15 -1.46
N THR A 21 -4.74 -11.85 -2.20
CA THR A 21 -3.40 -11.36 -2.55
C THR A 21 -3.48 -10.09 -3.40
N CYS A 22 -4.37 -10.07 -4.39
CA CYS A 22 -4.59 -8.92 -5.26
C CYS A 22 -5.09 -7.70 -4.46
N GLN A 23 -6.07 -7.90 -3.59
CA GLN A 23 -6.60 -6.86 -2.71
C GLN A 23 -5.53 -6.32 -1.75
N THR A 24 -4.80 -7.22 -1.10
CA THR A 24 -3.71 -6.86 -0.18
C THR A 24 -2.61 -6.08 -0.89
N LYS A 25 -2.21 -6.47 -2.10
CA LYS A 25 -1.21 -5.75 -2.90
C LYS A 25 -1.65 -4.32 -3.20
N LYS A 26 -2.92 -4.11 -3.57
CA LYS A 26 -3.47 -2.77 -3.80
C LYS A 26 -3.40 -1.92 -2.52
N ILE A 27 -3.89 -2.46 -1.40
CA ILE A 27 -3.89 -1.78 -0.10
C ILE A 27 -2.46 -1.45 0.35
N LEU A 28 -1.52 -2.38 0.18
CA LEU A 28 -0.13 -2.15 0.55
C LEU A 28 0.49 -1.02 -0.28
N LEU A 29 0.25 -1.01 -1.60
CA LEU A 29 0.75 0.04 -2.48
C LEU A 29 0.17 1.41 -2.10
N THR A 30 -1.15 1.51 -1.92
CA THR A 30 -1.80 2.76 -1.53
C THR A 30 -1.29 3.26 -0.19
N SER A 31 -1.10 2.35 0.77
CA SER A 31 -0.61 2.67 2.11
C SER A 31 0.84 3.16 2.05
N ALA A 32 1.70 2.52 1.24
CA ALA A 32 3.08 2.93 1.08
C ALA A 32 3.22 4.36 0.50
N ILE A 33 2.41 4.70 -0.49
CA ILE A 33 2.34 6.07 -1.06
C ILE A 33 1.96 7.07 0.03
N GLU A 34 0.92 6.77 0.81
CA GLU A 34 0.39 7.72 1.78
C GLU A 34 1.30 7.88 3.02
N ILE A 35 2.03 6.83 3.39
CA ILE A 35 3.12 6.92 4.37
C ILE A 35 4.25 7.79 3.80
N GLY A 36 4.64 7.60 2.54
CA GLY A 36 5.66 8.42 1.87
C GLY A 36 5.32 9.91 1.88
N ARG A 37 4.06 10.26 1.64
CA ARG A 37 3.56 11.64 1.72
C ARG A 37 3.75 12.24 3.12
N ARG A 38 3.34 11.51 4.17
CA ARG A 38 3.49 11.96 5.58
C ARG A 38 4.95 12.06 6.01
N LEU A 39 5.80 11.15 5.55
CA LEU A 39 7.22 11.19 5.85
C LEU A 39 7.89 12.40 5.19
N LEU A 40 7.47 12.78 3.99
CA LEU A 40 7.95 14.00 3.34
C LEU A 40 7.55 15.25 4.14
N GLU A 41 6.28 15.35 4.52
CA GLU A 41 5.77 16.44 5.35
C GLU A 41 6.51 16.54 6.70
N ALA A 42 6.71 15.40 7.39
CA ALA A 42 7.45 15.36 8.64
C ALA A 42 8.92 15.78 8.46
N LYS A 43 9.56 15.41 7.34
CA LYS A 43 10.96 15.74 7.06
C LYS A 43 11.20 17.24 6.97
N ASP A 44 10.22 18.00 6.46
CA ASP A 44 10.30 19.47 6.38
C ASP A 44 10.10 20.15 7.74
N LEU A 45 9.41 19.49 8.67
CA LEU A 45 9.16 19.99 10.03
C LEU A 45 10.27 19.62 11.03
N VAL A 46 10.95 18.50 10.80
CA VAL A 46 12.02 18.03 11.69
C VAL A 46 13.30 18.84 11.45
N LYS A 47 13.92 19.29 12.55
CA LYS A 47 15.18 20.05 12.50
C LYS A 47 16.28 19.27 11.79
N HIS A 48 17.12 19.97 11.05
CA HIS A 48 18.30 19.39 10.40
C HIS A 48 19.15 18.62 11.42
N GLY A 49 19.58 17.41 11.06
CA GLY A 49 20.37 16.52 11.94
C GLY A 49 19.54 15.58 12.83
N GLU A 50 18.28 15.93 13.15
CA GLU A 50 17.43 15.11 14.03
C GLU A 50 16.61 14.05 13.28
N TRP A 51 16.61 14.07 11.94
CA TRP A 51 15.77 13.21 11.12
C TRP A 51 15.94 11.71 11.42
N GLY A 52 17.19 11.23 11.51
CA GLY A 52 17.46 9.82 11.77
C GLY A 52 16.98 9.35 13.14
N LYS A 53 17.15 10.20 14.17
CA LYS A 53 16.68 9.92 15.54
C LYS A 53 15.15 9.90 15.60
N TRP A 54 14.52 10.90 14.98
CA TRP A 54 13.06 10.99 14.91
C TRP A 54 12.43 9.76 14.25
N LEU A 55 13.04 9.26 13.16
CA LEU A 55 12.57 8.05 12.49
C LEU A 55 12.61 6.81 13.38
N ALA A 56 13.68 6.63 14.16
CA ALA A 56 13.83 5.49 15.04
C ALA A 56 12.82 5.55 16.21
N GLU A 57 12.67 6.72 16.83
CA GLU A 57 11.85 6.92 18.03
C GLU A 57 10.35 7.01 17.72
N SER A 58 9.95 7.63 16.62
CA SER A 58 8.54 7.96 16.34
C SER A 58 7.83 6.93 15.45
N VAL A 59 8.53 6.34 14.48
CA VAL A 59 7.92 5.48 13.45
C VAL A 59 8.65 4.15 13.23
N SER A 60 9.73 3.91 13.97
CA SER A 60 10.55 2.69 13.89
C SER A 60 11.04 2.35 12.47
N TYR A 61 11.32 3.37 11.65
CA TYR A 61 11.86 3.19 10.31
C TYR A 61 13.36 3.43 10.25
N SER A 62 14.04 2.66 9.39
CA SER A 62 15.36 3.04 8.94
C SER A 62 15.27 4.23 7.99
N GLN A 63 16.33 5.05 7.93
CA GLN A 63 16.43 6.15 6.97
C GLN A 63 16.22 5.66 5.51
N LYS A 64 16.81 4.52 5.16
CA LYS A 64 16.66 3.89 3.83
C LYS A 64 15.21 3.52 3.51
N THR A 65 14.45 3.01 4.48
CA THR A 65 13.03 2.69 4.31
C THR A 65 12.23 3.96 4.09
N ALA A 66 12.46 4.99 4.91
CA ALA A 66 11.75 6.26 4.80
C ALA A 66 12.02 6.94 3.44
N GLU A 67 13.26 6.97 2.98
CA GLU A 67 13.63 7.52 1.67
C GLU A 67 12.98 6.78 0.51
N ARG A 68 12.91 5.44 0.57
CA ARG A 68 12.21 4.64 -0.44
C ARG A 68 10.72 4.96 -0.51
N LEU A 69 10.05 5.11 0.63
CA LEU A 69 8.62 5.44 0.70
C LEU A 69 8.35 6.86 0.19
N ILE A 70 9.17 7.84 0.59
CA ILE A 70 9.08 9.22 0.08
C ILE A 70 9.26 9.23 -1.44
N LYS A 71 10.25 8.52 -1.98
CA LYS A 71 10.48 8.43 -3.43
C LYS A 71 9.27 7.82 -4.14
N LEU A 72 8.69 6.76 -3.58
CA LEU A 72 7.50 6.11 -4.13
C LEU A 72 6.30 7.07 -4.17
N TYR A 73 6.11 7.90 -3.14
CA TYR A 73 5.13 8.99 -3.18
C TYR A 73 5.46 10.04 -4.24
N GLN A 74 6.70 10.49 -4.34
CA GLN A 74 7.08 11.51 -5.33
C GLN A 74 6.86 11.06 -6.78
N GLU A 75 7.10 9.78 -7.06
CA GLU A 75 6.97 9.21 -8.41
C GLU A 75 5.51 8.87 -8.78
N TYR A 76 4.75 8.29 -7.83
CA TYR A 76 3.42 7.75 -8.12
C TYR A 76 2.27 8.53 -7.47
N GLY A 77 2.51 9.26 -6.39
CA GLY A 77 1.51 9.97 -5.60
C GLY A 77 0.68 11.00 -6.39
N PRO A 78 1.29 11.90 -7.18
CA PRO A 78 0.54 12.88 -7.99
C PRO A 78 -0.42 12.25 -9.00
N ASN A 79 -0.10 11.03 -9.47
CA ASN A 79 -0.92 10.28 -10.42
C ASN A 79 -1.93 9.36 -9.72
N PHE A 80 -1.80 9.17 -8.40
CA PHE A 80 -2.62 8.23 -7.64
C PHE A 80 -3.97 8.84 -7.20
N SER A 81 -4.04 10.16 -7.04
CA SER A 81 -5.26 10.86 -6.60
C SER A 81 -6.36 10.94 -7.67
N ASP A 82 -6.02 10.79 -8.95
CA ASP A 82 -6.95 11.00 -10.08
C ASP A 82 -7.64 9.71 -10.56
N GLY A 83 -7.37 8.58 -9.89
CA GLY A 83 -7.80 7.25 -10.34
C GLY A 83 -8.68 6.45 -9.36
N LEU A 84 -8.95 6.95 -8.15
CA LEU A 84 -9.84 6.26 -7.20
C LEU A 84 -11.33 6.59 -7.45
N ASP A 85 -11.73 6.60 -8.72
CA ASP A 85 -13.11 6.43 -9.13
C ASP A 85 -13.13 5.33 -10.21
N THR A 86 -13.00 4.08 -9.77
CA THR A 86 -13.05 2.91 -10.67
C THR A 86 -14.45 2.33 -10.73
N SER A 87 -15.42 3.14 -11.15
CA SER A 87 -16.54 2.64 -11.97
C SER A 87 -16.07 2.35 -13.39
N LYS A 88 -14.97 1.61 -13.58
CA LYS A 88 -14.69 0.94 -14.86
C LYS A 88 -14.01 -0.40 -14.59
N SER A 89 -14.82 -1.42 -14.77
CA SER A 89 -14.46 -2.80 -15.02
C SER A 89 -13.29 -2.87 -16.02
N THR A 90 -12.11 -3.22 -15.54
CA THR A 90 -11.11 -3.85 -16.40
C THR A 90 -10.61 -5.09 -15.68
N SER A 91 -11.09 -6.22 -16.16
CA SER A 91 -10.46 -7.52 -16.04
C SER A 91 -8.99 -7.39 -16.45
N ARG A 92 -8.12 -7.17 -15.47
CA ARG A 92 -6.75 -7.66 -15.51
C ARG A 92 -6.60 -8.46 -14.25
N VAL A 93 -6.70 -9.77 -14.47
CA VAL A 93 -6.25 -10.82 -13.57
C VAL A 93 -4.94 -10.34 -12.93
N CYS A 94 -5.03 -10.04 -11.63
CA CYS A 94 -3.99 -10.55 -10.75
C CYS A 94 -4.02 -12.07 -10.93
#